data_AF-A0A8C7ZTR5-F1
#
_entry.id   AF-A0A8C7ZTR5-F1
#
_cell.length_a   1.000
_cell.length_b   1.000
_cell.length_c   1.000
_cell.angle_alpha   90.00
_cell.angle_beta   90.00
_cell.angle_gamma   90.00
#
_symmetry.space_group_name_H-M   'P 1'
#
loop_
_entity.id
_entity.type
_entity.pdbx_description
1 polymer ?
#
loop_
_entity_poly.entity_id
_entity_poly.type
_entity_poly.pdbx_seq_one_letter_code
_entity_poly.pdbx_strand_id
1 'polypeptide(L)'
;MDHHRSRSPNSRYHSHHHSAHRRERGHGRRNHSDGDPLTHHRDQLDVKTGQTPLRSQTLSTRKDFYERDFPLYRQPVEVGCFSLDCQRRFFNDGRQMRYYVEPDKNPNFDLKDGYKDRYIRRDENVKEKLDHILRWILANKETLKSKGTADALDVDFVTWRGHLTKLLTTPYETREGWLLAATKFNGTVYISEVETEAARIERENRPERNKEMMYWGYKFEQYTCADNADSLPDPSGVVNTNEAFCTVVQTRLIQTTQVVGAVFSTWSSSYCGRFQGSRRGCRFHGDFPRL
;
A
#
# COMPACT_ATOMS: atom_id res chain seq x y z
N MET A 1 46.91 -61.04 -11.38
CA MET A 1 47.35 -60.52 -10.08
C MET A 1 46.17 -59.76 -9.49
N ASP A 2 45.48 -60.46 -8.61
CA ASP A 2 44.39 -60.04 -7.73
C ASP A 2 44.84 -58.87 -6.79
N HIS A 3 44.01 -58.06 -6.14
CA HIS A 3 42.77 -58.34 -5.39
C HIS A 3 41.90 -57.06 -5.20
N HIS A 4 40.57 -57.23 -5.30
CA HIS A 4 39.46 -56.86 -4.37
C HIS A 4 39.37 -55.47 -3.66
N ARG A 5 38.21 -54.87 -3.34
CA ARG A 5 36.76 -54.98 -3.68
C ARG A 5 35.98 -53.86 -2.92
N SER A 6 34.99 -53.23 -3.57
CA SER A 6 33.62 -52.82 -3.10
C SER A 6 33.30 -51.86 -1.90
N ARG A 7 32.80 -50.66 -2.25
CA ARG A 7 31.53 -49.89 -1.96
C ARG A 7 30.59 -50.10 -0.73
N SER A 8 30.19 -48.94 -0.13
CA SER A 8 28.84 -48.41 0.33
C SER A 8 28.09 -49.02 1.56
N PRO A 9 26.98 -48.44 2.15
CA PRO A 9 26.26 -47.12 2.02
C PRO A 9 25.74 -46.43 3.35
N ASN A 10 25.13 -45.21 3.21
CA ASN A 10 24.08 -44.47 3.99
C ASN A 10 23.68 -44.78 5.47
N SER A 11 23.44 -43.74 6.29
CA SER A 11 22.09 -43.41 6.87
C SER A 11 22.12 -42.24 7.90
N ARG A 12 20.99 -41.52 7.96
CA ARG A 12 20.55 -40.47 8.92
C ARG A 12 20.46 -40.98 10.37
N TYR A 13 20.52 -40.08 11.36
CA TYR A 13 19.62 -39.94 12.54
C TYR A 13 20.27 -38.97 13.58
N HIS A 14 19.61 -37.85 13.90
CA HIS A 14 19.89 -37.06 15.11
C HIS A 14 18.77 -37.33 16.13
N SER A 15 19.15 -37.89 17.27
CA SER A 15 18.29 -38.16 18.44
C SER A 15 18.55 -37.12 19.53
N HIS A 16 17.47 -36.77 20.23
CA HIS A 16 17.39 -35.94 21.42
C HIS A 16 18.31 -36.40 22.57
N HIS A 17 18.82 -35.44 23.35
CA HIS A 17 19.11 -35.62 24.77
C HIS A 17 18.82 -34.34 25.56
N HIS A 18 17.89 -34.45 26.51
CA HIS A 18 17.65 -33.52 27.62
C HIS A 18 18.49 -33.95 28.84
N SER A 19 19.05 -32.98 29.57
CA SER A 19 19.22 -33.00 31.05
C SER A 19 19.67 -31.59 31.50
N ALA A 20 18.87 -30.84 32.26
CA ALA A 20 18.69 -30.85 33.72
C ALA A 20 19.90 -30.29 34.49
N HIS A 21 19.87 -28.98 34.81
CA HIS A 21 20.67 -28.40 35.88
C HIS A 21 19.81 -27.71 36.94
N ARG A 22 19.84 -28.33 38.11
CA ARG A 22 19.30 -27.98 39.42
C ARG A 22 20.34 -27.15 40.17
N ARG A 23 19.96 -26.00 40.77
CA ARG A 23 20.70 -25.38 41.89
C ARG A 23 19.75 -24.78 42.93
N GLU A 24 19.58 -25.51 44.02
CA GLU A 24 19.34 -25.03 45.40
C GLU A 24 20.74 -24.97 46.09
N ARG A 25 21.08 -24.28 47.19
CA ARG A 25 20.40 -23.53 48.27
C ARG A 25 21.49 -22.86 49.15
N GLY A 26 21.06 -21.94 50.02
CA GLY A 26 21.65 -21.66 51.35
C GLY A 26 22.27 -20.26 51.48
N HIS A 27 22.25 -19.55 52.62
CA HIS A 27 21.61 -19.69 53.93
C HIS A 27 21.82 -18.32 54.66
N GLY A 28 20.88 -17.90 55.52
CA GLY A 28 21.09 -16.74 56.42
C GLY A 28 19.94 -16.49 57.40
N ARG A 29 20.10 -16.97 58.63
CA ARG A 29 19.29 -16.85 59.88
C ARG A 29 19.26 -15.38 60.41
N ARG A 30 18.45 -14.87 61.37
CA ARG A 30 17.40 -15.32 62.33
C ARG A 30 16.86 -14.10 63.16
N ASN A 31 15.76 -14.33 63.91
CA ASN A 31 15.20 -13.68 65.13
C ASN A 31 13.96 -12.77 64.93
N HIS A 32 12.74 -13.21 65.30
CA HIS A 32 12.00 -13.11 66.60
C HIS A 32 11.69 -11.64 66.99
N SER A 33 10.46 -11.20 67.32
CA SER A 33 9.41 -11.77 68.18
C SER A 33 8.02 -11.10 67.99
N ASP A 34 6.97 -11.82 68.43
CA ASP A 34 5.71 -11.42 69.10
C ASP A 34 4.66 -10.46 68.50
N GLY A 35 3.40 -10.92 68.54
CA GLY A 35 2.21 -10.10 68.81
C GLY A 35 1.13 -10.09 67.73
N ASP A 36 -0.05 -10.64 68.05
CA ASP A 36 -1.34 -10.47 67.37
C ASP A 36 -2.37 -10.12 68.46
N PRO A 37 -3.60 -9.63 68.20
CA PRO A 37 -4.09 -8.63 67.24
C PRO A 37 -4.97 -7.56 67.93
N LEU A 38 -5.04 -6.31 67.45
CA LEU A 38 -6.23 -5.46 67.74
C LEU A 38 -6.56 -4.49 66.58
N THR A 39 -7.85 -4.55 66.25
CA THR A 39 -8.68 -3.82 65.27
C THR A 39 -8.50 -2.31 65.22
N HIS A 40 -8.50 -1.73 64.01
CA HIS A 40 -9.11 -0.43 63.75
C HIS A 40 -9.72 -0.38 62.34
N HIS A 41 -11.02 -0.04 62.32
CA HIS A 41 -11.84 0.27 61.16
C HIS A 41 -11.15 1.21 60.18
N ARG A 42 -11.21 0.89 58.88
CA ARG A 42 -11.11 1.93 57.84
C ARG A 42 -11.99 1.60 56.66
N ASP A 43 -12.82 2.58 56.35
CA ASP A 43 -13.92 2.55 55.40
C ASP A 43 -13.53 2.15 53.98
N GLN A 44 -14.50 1.47 53.39
CA GLN A 44 -14.64 1.10 52.00
C GLN A 44 -14.74 2.37 51.11
N LEU A 45 -13.78 2.54 50.21
CA LEU A 45 -13.99 3.26 48.94
C LEU A 45 -13.48 2.34 47.82
N ASP A 46 -14.38 1.45 47.41
CA ASP A 46 -14.24 0.57 46.25
C ASP A 46 -14.33 1.42 44.97
N VAL A 47 -13.20 2.02 44.57
CA VAL A 47 -13.08 2.61 43.23
C VAL A 47 -12.87 1.46 42.26
N LYS A 48 -13.97 0.85 41.82
CA LYS A 48 -14.00 0.00 40.64
C LYS A 48 -13.69 0.85 39.41
N THR A 49 -12.41 1.07 39.12
CA THR A 49 -11.96 1.39 37.76
C THR A 49 -12.18 0.17 36.89
N GLY A 50 -13.42 -0.04 36.47
CA GLY A 50 -13.78 -0.94 35.39
C GLY A 50 -13.34 -0.35 34.06
N GLN A 51 -12.03 -0.24 33.82
CA GLN A 51 -11.54 -0.12 32.46
C GLN A 51 -11.65 -1.51 31.84
N THR A 52 -12.77 -1.77 31.19
CA THR A 52 -12.87 -2.90 30.26
C THR A 52 -11.80 -2.65 29.19
N PRO A 53 -10.81 -3.54 28.99
CA PRO A 53 -9.87 -3.37 27.90
C PRO A 53 -10.69 -3.34 26.61
N LEU A 54 -10.52 -2.29 25.80
CA LEU A 54 -11.09 -2.18 24.47
C LEU A 54 -10.68 -3.45 23.73
N ARG A 55 -11.60 -4.42 23.63
CA ARG A 55 -11.37 -5.67 22.94
C ARG A 55 -11.18 -5.29 21.49
N SER A 56 -9.94 -5.35 20.99
CA SER A 56 -9.64 -5.15 19.57
C SER A 56 -10.57 -6.05 18.77
N GLN A 57 -11.54 -5.46 18.08
CA GLN A 57 -12.43 -6.20 17.21
C GLN A 57 -11.63 -6.54 15.96
N THR A 58 -11.20 -7.80 15.85
CA THR A 58 -10.57 -8.30 14.64
C THR A 58 -11.65 -8.60 13.62
N LEU A 59 -11.59 -7.94 12.46
CA LEU A 59 -12.40 -8.30 11.30
C LEU A 59 -11.76 -9.52 10.63
N SER A 60 -12.56 -10.54 10.33
CA SER A 60 -12.06 -11.69 9.57
C SER A 60 -11.90 -11.32 8.11
N THR A 61 -10.75 -11.65 7.51
CA THR A 61 -10.46 -11.41 6.10
C THR A 61 -10.88 -12.56 5.18
N ARG A 62 -11.52 -13.62 5.70
CA ARG A 62 -11.93 -14.77 4.87
C ARG A 62 -12.95 -14.34 3.82
N LYS A 63 -12.70 -14.71 2.56
CA LYS A 63 -13.58 -14.37 1.42
C LYS A 63 -15.05 -14.73 1.66
N ASP A 64 -15.31 -15.87 2.30
CA ASP A 64 -16.66 -16.40 2.55
C ASP A 64 -17.56 -15.42 3.33
N PHE A 65 -16.99 -14.53 4.16
CA PHE A 65 -17.76 -13.52 4.90
C PHE A 65 -18.21 -12.33 4.04
N TYR A 66 -17.59 -12.16 2.87
CA TYR A 66 -17.81 -11.06 1.93
C TYR A 66 -18.43 -11.50 0.60
N GLU A 67 -18.74 -12.80 0.43
CA GLU A 67 -19.50 -13.32 -0.71
C GLU A 67 -20.98 -12.87 -0.60
N ARG A 68 -21.25 -11.65 -1.09
CA ARG A 68 -22.54 -10.97 -1.06
C ARG A 68 -22.76 -10.23 -2.39
N ASP A 69 -23.92 -9.59 -2.54
CA ASP A 69 -24.17 -8.69 -3.67
C ASP A 69 -23.10 -7.59 -3.77
N PHE A 70 -22.73 -7.26 -5.00
CA PHE A 70 -21.72 -6.23 -5.25
C PHE A 70 -22.19 -4.89 -4.66
N PRO A 71 -21.37 -4.22 -3.82
CA PRO A 71 -21.76 -2.95 -3.22
C PRO A 71 -21.89 -1.87 -4.30
N LEU A 72 -22.69 -0.85 -4.04
CA LEU A 72 -22.79 0.27 -4.97
C LEU A 72 -21.47 1.04 -4.95
N TYR A 73 -20.74 0.98 -6.05
CA TYR A 73 -19.53 1.76 -6.28
C TYR A 73 -19.82 2.85 -7.30
N ARG A 74 -19.83 4.12 -6.86
CA ARG A 74 -20.06 5.24 -7.76
C ARG A 74 -18.89 5.43 -8.71
N GLN A 75 -19.20 5.76 -9.95
CA GLN A 75 -18.19 6.11 -10.95
C GLN A 75 -17.26 7.20 -10.39
N PRO A 76 -15.94 6.96 -10.34
CA PRO A 76 -14.98 7.96 -9.88
C PRO A 76 -15.02 9.21 -10.77
N VAL A 77 -14.99 10.38 -10.13
CA VAL A 77 -14.94 11.68 -10.80
C VAL A 77 -13.60 12.33 -10.51
N GLU A 78 -12.89 12.76 -11.55
CA GLU A 78 -11.69 13.57 -11.39
C GLU A 78 -12.04 14.94 -10.84
N VAL A 79 -11.38 15.32 -9.75
CA VAL A 79 -11.52 16.64 -9.11
C VAL A 79 -10.28 17.52 -9.31
N GLY A 80 -9.21 16.96 -9.86
CA GLY A 80 -8.00 17.67 -10.23
C GLY A 80 -6.80 16.74 -10.35
N CYS A 81 -5.62 17.31 -10.50
CA CYS A 81 -4.37 16.58 -10.66
C CYS A 81 -3.17 17.35 -10.10
N PHE A 82 -2.03 16.67 -9.99
CA PHE A 82 -0.73 17.28 -9.75
C PHE A 82 0.40 16.45 -10.38
N SER A 83 1.56 17.05 -10.48
CA SER A 83 2.75 16.48 -11.09
C SER A 83 3.95 16.51 -10.13
N LEU A 84 4.84 15.53 -10.29
CA LEU A 84 6.14 15.45 -9.64
C LEU A 84 7.23 15.46 -10.72
N ASP A 85 8.12 16.45 -10.69
CA ASP A 85 9.16 16.58 -11.71
C ASP A 85 10.33 15.59 -11.55
N CYS A 86 11.36 15.74 -12.38
CA CYS A 86 12.56 14.91 -12.37
C CYS A 86 13.34 14.93 -11.04
N GLN A 87 13.09 15.93 -10.19
CA GLN A 87 13.66 16.09 -8.84
C GLN A 87 12.63 15.78 -7.73
N ARG A 88 11.49 15.16 -8.08
CA ARG A 88 10.38 14.84 -7.17
C ARG A 88 9.72 16.08 -6.54
N ARG A 89 9.83 17.25 -7.17
CA ARG A 89 9.21 18.49 -6.70
C ARG A 89 7.75 18.55 -7.12
N PHE A 90 6.90 19.04 -6.21
CA PHE A 90 5.46 19.13 -6.40
C PHE A 90 5.05 20.32 -7.27
N PHE A 91 4.17 20.07 -8.23
CA PHE A 91 3.48 21.09 -9.04
C PHE A 91 1.98 20.80 -9.10
N ASN A 92 1.16 21.80 -8.78
CA ASN A 92 -0.30 21.68 -8.82
C ASN A 92 -0.86 21.82 -10.25
N ASP A 93 -0.35 21.02 -11.18
CA ASP A 93 -0.74 20.99 -12.59
C ASP A 93 -0.48 19.62 -13.22
N GLY A 94 -0.81 19.48 -14.50
CA GLY A 94 -0.64 18.26 -15.28
C GLY A 94 0.61 18.20 -16.15
N ARG A 95 1.69 18.94 -15.83
CA ARG A 95 2.87 19.04 -16.72
C ARG A 95 3.58 17.71 -16.99
N GLN A 96 3.46 16.72 -16.10
CA GLN A 96 4.07 15.40 -16.26
C GLN A 96 3.11 14.38 -16.90
N MET A 97 1.93 14.81 -17.35
CA MET A 97 1.02 13.96 -18.11
C MET A 97 1.66 13.67 -19.47
N ARG A 98 1.70 12.40 -19.85
CA ARG A 98 2.13 11.96 -21.18
C ARG A 98 0.93 11.49 -22.00
N TYR A 99 1.11 11.29 -23.30
CA TYR A 99 0.05 10.94 -24.25
C TYR A 99 0.27 9.56 -24.83
N TYR A 100 -0.82 8.79 -24.93
CA TYR A 100 -0.79 7.44 -25.53
C TYR A 100 -0.47 7.51 -27.00
N VAL A 101 0.57 6.77 -27.37
CA VAL A 101 0.89 6.47 -28.76
C VAL A 101 0.72 4.98 -28.95
N GLU A 102 -0.26 4.62 -29.78
CA GLU A 102 -0.53 3.23 -30.11
C GLU A 102 0.70 2.64 -30.82
N PRO A 103 1.26 1.54 -30.32
CA PRO A 103 2.39 0.89 -30.95
C PRO A 103 1.96 0.17 -32.23
N ASP A 104 2.92 -0.11 -33.11
CA ASP A 104 2.69 -1.01 -34.25
C ASP A 104 2.19 -2.39 -33.79
N LYS A 105 1.54 -3.12 -34.69
CA LYS A 105 0.96 -4.45 -34.39
C LYS A 105 1.98 -5.44 -33.79
N ASN A 106 3.24 -5.35 -34.23
CA ASN A 106 4.34 -6.20 -33.77
C ASN A 106 5.50 -5.30 -33.30
N PRO A 107 5.40 -4.69 -32.11
CA PRO A 107 6.43 -3.77 -31.64
C PRO A 107 7.68 -4.55 -31.23
N ASN A 108 8.86 -4.07 -31.65
CA ASN A 108 10.15 -4.64 -31.28
C ASN A 108 10.81 -3.81 -30.18
N PHE A 109 10.23 -3.81 -28.98
CA PHE A 109 10.72 -3.03 -27.85
C PHE A 109 11.87 -3.74 -27.13
N ASP A 110 13.05 -3.10 -27.08
CA ASP A 110 14.11 -3.52 -26.17
C ASP A 110 13.89 -2.86 -24.81
N LEU A 111 13.28 -3.61 -23.89
CA LEU A 111 13.00 -3.14 -22.52
C LEU A 111 14.24 -3.08 -21.63
N LYS A 112 15.39 -3.61 -22.09
CA LYS A 112 16.66 -3.57 -21.35
C LYS A 112 17.51 -2.35 -21.70
N ASP A 113 17.28 -1.75 -22.87
CA ASP A 113 17.99 -0.55 -23.32
C ASP A 113 17.89 0.56 -22.26
N GLY A 114 19.04 1.09 -21.83
CA GLY A 114 19.13 2.18 -20.85
C GLY A 114 19.12 1.74 -19.38
N TYR A 115 18.94 0.46 -19.05
CA TYR A 115 18.88 0.02 -17.64
C TYR A 115 20.15 0.35 -16.85
N LYS A 116 21.33 0.24 -17.48
CA LYS A 116 22.63 0.40 -16.82
C LYS A 116 23.11 1.85 -16.77
N ASP A 117 22.75 2.66 -17.75
CA ASP A 117 23.36 3.98 -18.02
C ASP A 117 22.35 5.13 -18.05
N ARG A 118 21.06 4.86 -18.31
CA ARG A 118 19.98 5.86 -18.44
C ARG A 118 18.80 5.57 -17.50
N TYR A 119 19.08 5.17 -16.28
CA TYR A 119 18.08 4.88 -15.25
C TYR A 119 18.32 5.67 -13.95
N ILE A 120 17.43 6.62 -13.68
CA ILE A 120 17.38 7.37 -12.41
C ILE A 120 16.26 6.81 -11.55
N ARG A 121 16.63 6.26 -10.38
CA ARG A 121 15.68 5.67 -9.43
C ARG A 121 15.28 6.68 -8.37
N ARG A 122 13.98 6.76 -8.09
CA ARG A 122 13.46 7.38 -6.88
C ARG A 122 13.99 6.64 -5.66
N ASP A 123 14.40 7.41 -4.65
CA ASP A 123 14.87 6.85 -3.38
C ASP A 123 13.69 6.27 -2.58
N GLU A 124 13.60 4.94 -2.53
CA GLU A 124 12.54 4.23 -1.79
C GLU A 124 12.70 4.32 -0.24
N ASN A 125 13.82 4.87 0.26
CA ASN A 125 14.01 5.15 1.68
C ASN A 125 13.29 6.43 2.12
N VAL A 126 13.01 7.35 1.19
CA VAL A 126 12.22 8.56 1.47
C VAL A 126 10.75 8.19 1.52
N LYS A 127 10.17 8.23 2.73
CA LYS A 127 8.76 7.88 2.96
C LYS A 127 7.86 9.10 2.82
N GLU A 128 7.37 9.33 1.60
CA GLU A 128 6.52 10.47 1.22
C GLU A 128 5.10 10.41 1.80
N LYS A 129 4.63 9.22 2.21
CA LYS A 129 3.31 9.01 2.84
C LYS A 129 2.17 9.70 2.06
N LEU A 130 1.41 10.59 2.70
CA LEU A 130 0.33 11.36 2.09
C LEU A 130 0.77 12.79 1.72
N ASP A 131 2.04 13.14 1.83
CA ASP A 131 2.48 14.55 1.79
C ASP A 131 2.06 15.26 0.50
N HIS A 132 2.21 14.62 -0.67
CA HIS A 132 1.85 15.23 -1.95
C HIS A 132 0.34 15.41 -2.14
N ILE A 133 -0.48 14.44 -1.71
CA ILE A 133 -1.95 14.60 -1.76
C ILE A 133 -2.42 15.65 -0.74
N LEU A 134 -1.78 15.74 0.44
CA LEU A 134 -2.08 16.78 1.42
C LEU A 134 -1.70 18.18 0.90
N ARG A 135 -0.55 18.32 0.23
CA ARG A 135 -0.17 19.57 -0.46
C ARG A 135 -1.20 19.96 -1.53
N TRP A 136 -1.69 19.00 -2.31
CA TRP A 136 -2.77 19.24 -3.26
C TRP A 136 -4.07 19.67 -2.58
N ILE A 137 -4.49 19.00 -1.50
CA ILE A 137 -5.69 19.38 -0.73
C ILE A 137 -5.56 20.82 -0.19
N LEU A 138 -4.39 21.18 0.36
CA LEU A 138 -4.14 22.53 0.87
C LEU A 138 -4.19 23.58 -0.24
N ALA A 139 -3.60 23.29 -1.41
CA ALA A 139 -3.63 24.19 -2.57
C ALA A 139 -5.02 24.38 -3.16
N ASN A 140 -5.92 23.40 -2.99
CA ASN A 140 -7.28 23.41 -3.57
C ASN A 140 -8.38 23.53 -2.50
N LYS A 141 -8.03 23.89 -1.26
CA LYS A 141 -8.92 23.83 -0.08
C LYS A 141 -10.23 24.57 -0.28
N GLU A 142 -10.21 25.77 -0.87
CA GLU A 142 -11.40 26.59 -1.08
C GLU A 142 -12.44 25.92 -2.00
N THR A 143 -11.99 25.11 -2.97
CA THR A 143 -12.89 24.35 -3.86
C THR A 143 -13.42 23.05 -3.22
N LEU A 144 -12.77 22.58 -2.15
CA LEU A 144 -13.06 21.28 -1.50
C LEU A 144 -13.85 21.40 -0.20
N LYS A 145 -14.01 22.62 0.35
CA LYS A 145 -14.72 22.85 1.61
C LYS A 145 -16.19 22.46 1.51
N SER A 146 -16.69 21.85 2.57
CA SER A 146 -18.13 21.65 2.74
C SER A 146 -18.83 23.01 2.94
N LYS A 147 -20.07 23.14 2.46
CA LYS A 147 -20.87 24.39 2.60
C LYS A 147 -21.30 24.68 4.04
N GLY A 148 -21.09 23.76 4.99
CA GLY A 148 -21.71 23.81 6.32
C GLY A 148 -20.75 23.90 7.51
N THR A 149 -19.46 23.59 7.33
CA THR A 149 -18.47 23.63 8.41
C THR A 149 -17.20 24.32 7.96
N ALA A 150 -16.74 25.29 8.74
CA ALA A 150 -15.44 25.92 8.52
C ALA A 150 -14.36 24.82 8.63
N ASP A 151 -13.59 24.66 7.55
CA ASP A 151 -12.41 23.78 7.45
C ASP A 151 -12.59 22.26 7.33
N ALA A 152 -13.81 21.73 7.23
CA ALA A 152 -14.00 20.30 6.91
C ALA A 152 -14.08 20.04 5.40
N LEU A 153 -13.46 18.95 4.95
CA LEU A 153 -13.63 18.43 3.60
C LEU A 153 -14.98 17.69 3.50
N ASP A 154 -15.62 17.75 2.33
CA ASP A 154 -16.82 16.93 2.04
C ASP A 154 -16.47 15.47 1.68
N VAL A 155 -15.59 14.85 2.48
CA VAL A 155 -15.19 13.44 2.36
C VAL A 155 -14.90 12.77 3.69
N ASP A 156 -15.15 11.46 3.70
CA ASP A 156 -14.93 10.61 4.87
C ASP A 156 -13.51 10.06 4.92
N PHE A 157 -12.93 9.73 3.76
CA PHE A 157 -11.60 9.11 3.67
C PHE A 157 -10.70 9.81 2.65
N VAL A 158 -9.42 9.97 3.00
CA VAL A 158 -8.34 10.43 2.11
C VAL A 158 -7.22 9.41 2.13
N THR A 159 -6.84 8.89 0.95
CA THR A 159 -5.77 7.91 0.84
C THR A 159 -5.19 7.82 -0.59
N TRP A 160 -4.16 6.99 -0.80
CA TRP A 160 -3.72 6.60 -2.14
C TRP A 160 -4.53 5.42 -2.65
N ARG A 161 -4.80 5.37 -3.97
CA ARG A 161 -5.46 4.21 -4.59
C ARG A 161 -4.74 2.89 -4.29
N GLY A 162 -3.40 2.90 -4.21
CA GLY A 162 -2.62 1.69 -3.89
C GLY A 162 -2.96 1.08 -2.53
N HIS A 163 -3.30 1.90 -1.53
CA HIS A 163 -3.74 1.40 -0.21
C HIS A 163 -5.11 0.74 -0.29
N LEU A 164 -6.04 1.32 -1.07
CA LEU A 164 -7.34 0.70 -1.32
C LEU A 164 -7.17 -0.62 -2.05
N THR A 165 -6.31 -0.70 -3.07
CA THR A 165 -6.03 -1.97 -3.76
C THR A 165 -5.62 -3.07 -2.78
N LYS A 166 -4.73 -2.79 -1.82
CA LYS A 166 -4.36 -3.74 -0.76
C LYS A 166 -5.56 -4.19 0.07
N LEU A 167 -6.44 -3.27 0.47
CA LEU A 167 -7.68 -3.61 1.18
C LEU A 167 -8.59 -4.51 0.34
N LEU A 168 -8.81 -4.17 -0.94
CA LEU A 168 -9.68 -4.94 -1.83
C LEU A 168 -9.12 -6.34 -2.14
N THR A 169 -7.80 -6.51 -2.22
CA THR A 169 -7.17 -7.82 -2.50
C THR A 169 -6.94 -8.66 -1.26
N THR A 170 -7.09 -8.09 -0.05
CA THR A 170 -6.80 -8.78 1.23
C THR A 170 -7.47 -10.14 1.39
N PRO A 171 -8.74 -10.36 0.99
CA PRO A 171 -9.36 -11.68 1.13
C PRO A 171 -8.72 -12.80 0.30
N TYR A 172 -7.88 -12.45 -0.68
CA TYR A 172 -7.22 -13.36 -1.60
C TYR A 172 -5.68 -13.36 -1.48
N GLU A 173 -5.12 -12.40 -0.74
CA GLU A 173 -3.68 -12.27 -0.54
C GLU A 173 -3.17 -13.30 0.47
N THR A 174 -2.06 -13.97 0.15
CA THR A 174 -1.50 -15.08 0.95
C THR A 174 0.00 -14.97 1.19
N ARG A 175 0.65 -13.97 0.58
CA ARG A 175 2.10 -13.79 0.57
C ARG A 175 2.49 -12.50 1.30
N GLU A 176 1.83 -11.39 0.98
CA GLU A 176 2.26 -10.06 1.41
C GLU A 176 1.27 -9.43 2.40
N GLY A 177 1.72 -9.24 3.64
CA GLY A 177 0.97 -8.45 4.64
C GLY A 177 1.21 -6.95 4.48
N TRP A 178 0.32 -6.14 5.04
CA TRP A 178 0.40 -4.68 5.00
C TRP A 178 0.02 -4.04 6.35
N LEU A 179 0.45 -2.79 6.55
CA LEU A 179 0.05 -1.96 7.69
C LEU A 179 -0.47 -0.61 7.19
N LEU A 180 -1.62 -0.17 7.71
CA LEU A 180 -2.20 1.14 7.40
C LEU A 180 -2.39 1.94 8.70
N ALA A 181 -1.76 3.10 8.79
CA ALA A 181 -2.03 4.08 9.83
C ALA A 181 -3.25 4.92 9.44
N ALA A 182 -4.25 4.98 10.31
CA ALA A 182 -5.46 5.80 10.14
C ALA A 182 -5.48 6.92 11.18
N THR A 183 -5.67 8.17 10.73
CA THR A 183 -5.77 9.35 11.61
C THR A 183 -7.01 10.15 11.25
N LYS A 184 -7.88 10.42 12.23
CA LYS A 184 -9.05 11.29 12.03
C LYS A 184 -8.69 12.73 12.35
N PHE A 185 -8.91 13.64 11.40
CA PHE A 185 -8.66 15.08 11.55
C PHE A 185 -9.77 15.88 10.86
N ASN A 186 -10.40 16.80 11.59
CA ASN A 186 -11.52 17.63 11.12
C ASN A 186 -12.64 16.85 10.42
N GLY A 187 -13.01 15.70 10.96
CA GLY A 187 -14.08 14.84 10.42
C GLY A 187 -13.62 13.82 9.40
N THR A 188 -12.52 14.04 8.69
CA THR A 188 -11.97 13.15 7.66
C THR A 188 -10.94 12.17 8.23
N VAL A 189 -10.96 10.93 7.76
CA VAL A 189 -9.98 9.89 8.10
C VAL A 189 -8.91 9.79 7.01
N TYR A 190 -7.66 10.03 7.39
CA TYR A 190 -6.50 9.92 6.53
C TYR A 190 -5.84 8.55 6.72
N ILE A 191 -5.69 7.79 5.65
CA ILE A 191 -5.13 6.43 5.68
C ILE A 191 -3.81 6.42 4.91
N SER A 192 -2.71 6.14 5.61
CA SER A 192 -1.36 6.05 5.05
C SER A 192 -0.76 4.69 5.31
N GLU A 193 -0.14 4.06 4.31
CA GLU A 193 0.63 2.85 4.54
C GLU A 193 1.87 3.10 5.41
N VAL A 194 2.19 2.08 6.19
CA VAL A 194 3.43 1.91 6.94
C VAL A 194 4.13 0.67 6.38
N GLU A 195 5.38 0.81 5.95
CA GLU A 195 6.18 -0.31 5.49
C GLU A 195 6.35 -1.33 6.62
N THR A 196 6.01 -2.59 6.35
CA THR A 196 6.23 -3.68 7.31
C THR A 196 7.69 -4.07 7.34
N GLU A 197 8.16 -4.65 8.44
CA GLU A 197 9.55 -5.09 8.52
C GLU A 197 9.90 -6.16 7.47
N ALA A 198 8.97 -7.08 7.17
CA ALA A 198 9.13 -8.05 6.09
C ALA A 198 9.26 -7.37 4.72
N ALA A 199 8.41 -6.39 4.41
CA ALA A 199 8.48 -5.64 3.15
C ALA A 199 9.77 -4.81 3.04
N ARG A 200 10.25 -4.25 4.16
CA ARG A 200 11.54 -3.55 4.22
C ARG A 200 12.70 -4.48 3.87
N ILE A 201 12.75 -5.65 4.50
CA ILE A 201 13.78 -6.67 4.25
C ILE A 201 13.74 -7.13 2.80
N GLU A 202 12.55 -7.37 2.23
CA GLU A 202 12.39 -7.78 0.83
C GLU A 202 12.87 -6.70 -0.14
N ARG A 203 12.54 -5.42 0.12
CA ARG A 203 12.99 -4.28 -0.68
C ARG A 203 14.52 -4.14 -0.66
N GLU A 204 15.13 -4.22 0.52
CA GLU A 204 16.59 -4.08 0.69
C GLU A 204 17.36 -5.23 0.02
N ASN A 205 16.82 -6.44 0.10
CA ASN A 205 17.43 -7.64 -0.48
C ASN A 205 16.91 -7.96 -1.90
N ARG A 206 16.26 -7.00 -2.57
CA ARG A 206 15.64 -7.24 -3.88
C ARG A 206 16.70 -7.70 -4.90
N PRO A 207 16.53 -8.90 -5.51
CA PRO A 207 17.46 -9.42 -6.50
C PRO A 207 17.62 -8.50 -7.70
N GLU A 208 18.80 -8.52 -8.33
CA GLU A 208 19.09 -7.64 -9.47
C GLU A 208 18.14 -7.85 -10.65
N ARG A 209 17.78 -9.11 -10.93
CA ARG A 209 16.77 -9.45 -11.95
C ARG A 209 15.41 -8.80 -11.66
N ASN A 210 15.01 -8.69 -10.40
CA ASN A 210 13.74 -8.06 -10.03
C ASN A 210 13.80 -6.54 -10.25
N LYS A 211 14.95 -5.91 -9.97
CA LYS A 211 15.19 -4.49 -10.25
C LYS A 211 15.15 -4.21 -11.76
N GLU A 212 15.71 -5.10 -12.57
CA GLU A 212 15.64 -5.05 -14.03
C GLU A 212 14.20 -5.18 -14.53
N MET A 213 13.43 -6.15 -14.01
CA MET A 213 12.01 -6.30 -14.36
C MET A 213 11.15 -5.10 -13.97
N MET A 214 11.45 -4.43 -12.85
CA MET A 214 10.77 -3.17 -12.49
C MET A 214 11.06 -2.07 -13.51
N TYR A 215 12.30 -1.97 -13.99
CA TYR A 215 12.67 -1.01 -15.04
C TYR A 215 11.91 -1.26 -16.35
N TRP A 216 11.73 -2.52 -16.74
CA TRP A 216 11.02 -2.87 -17.98
C TRP A 216 9.62 -2.24 -18.07
N GLY A 217 8.93 -2.11 -16.94
CA GLY A 217 7.63 -1.42 -16.87
C GLY A 217 7.74 0.06 -17.27
N TYR A 218 8.66 0.79 -16.65
CA TYR A 218 8.88 2.21 -16.98
C TYR A 218 9.46 2.42 -18.37
N LYS A 219 10.33 1.51 -18.84
CA LYS A 219 10.86 1.55 -20.19
C LYS A 219 9.77 1.30 -21.23
N PHE A 220 8.83 0.40 -20.95
CA PHE A 220 7.65 0.19 -21.79
C PHE A 220 6.78 1.45 -21.90
N GLU A 221 6.60 2.18 -20.79
CA GLU A 221 5.90 3.47 -20.81
C GLU A 221 6.62 4.47 -21.74
N GLN A 222 7.95 4.50 -21.74
CA GLN A 222 8.73 5.35 -22.66
C GLN A 222 8.56 4.98 -24.14
N TYR A 223 8.29 3.71 -24.46
CA TYR A 223 8.01 3.27 -25.83
C TYR A 223 6.59 3.59 -26.31
N THR A 224 5.67 3.82 -25.37
CA THR A 224 4.22 3.94 -25.67
C THR A 224 3.64 5.30 -25.30
N CYS A 225 4.44 6.18 -24.71
CA CYS A 225 4.03 7.51 -24.31
C CYS A 225 4.92 8.60 -24.91
N ALA A 226 4.30 9.71 -25.31
CA ALA A 226 4.99 10.91 -25.79
C ALA A 226 4.65 12.13 -24.90
N ASP A 227 5.51 13.15 -24.93
CA ASP A 227 5.35 14.35 -24.08
C ASP A 227 4.19 15.24 -24.54
N ASN A 228 3.90 15.24 -25.84
CA ASN A 228 2.80 16.00 -26.44
C ASN A 228 1.93 15.07 -27.32
N ALA A 229 0.68 15.46 -27.51
CA ALA A 229 -0.30 14.69 -28.29
C ALA A 229 0.12 14.41 -29.74
N ASP A 230 0.92 15.30 -30.34
CA ASP A 230 1.37 15.19 -31.73
C ASP A 230 2.83 14.69 -31.87
N SER A 231 3.46 14.35 -30.74
CA SER A 231 4.85 13.86 -30.73
C SER A 231 4.91 12.33 -30.71
N LEU A 232 6.05 11.79 -31.14
CA LEU A 232 6.35 10.37 -31.04
C LEU A 232 7.08 10.05 -29.73
N PRO A 233 6.98 8.82 -29.21
CA PRO A 233 7.75 8.39 -28.07
C PRO A 233 9.26 8.47 -28.36
N ASP A 234 10.04 8.98 -27.40
CA ASP A 234 11.50 8.99 -27.47
C ASP A 234 12.09 7.93 -26.52
N PRO A 235 12.40 6.72 -27.01
CA PRO A 235 13.00 5.66 -26.20
C PRO A 235 14.47 5.91 -25.86
N SER A 236 15.14 6.89 -26.48
CA SER A 236 16.57 7.16 -26.24
C SER A 236 16.83 7.93 -24.94
N GLY A 237 15.81 8.63 -24.43
CA GLY A 237 15.85 9.41 -23.20
C GLY A 237 16.08 8.59 -21.92
N VAL A 238 16.21 9.31 -20.80
CA VAL A 238 16.43 8.74 -19.47
C VAL A 238 15.11 8.32 -18.83
N VAL A 239 15.07 7.12 -18.26
CA VAL A 239 13.96 6.70 -17.40
C VAL A 239 14.18 7.24 -16.00
N ASN A 240 13.32 8.14 -15.53
CA ASN A 240 13.39 8.72 -14.19
C ASN A 240 12.12 8.46 -13.38
N THR A 241 12.21 7.60 -12.36
CA THR A 241 11.04 7.20 -11.55
C THR A 241 10.69 8.19 -10.45
N ASN A 242 11.38 9.33 -10.38
CA ASN A 242 10.92 10.48 -9.59
C ASN A 242 9.74 11.17 -10.27
N GLU A 243 9.68 11.13 -11.60
CA GLU A 243 8.62 11.75 -12.37
C GLU A 243 7.29 11.04 -12.17
N ALA A 244 6.22 11.79 -11.96
CA ALA A 244 4.88 11.22 -11.88
C ALA A 244 3.81 12.25 -12.23
N PHE A 245 2.74 11.78 -12.86
CA PHE A 245 1.48 12.47 -12.96
C PHE A 245 0.44 11.75 -12.09
N CYS A 246 -0.28 12.51 -11.27
CA CYS A 246 -1.30 11.99 -10.36
C CYS A 246 -2.63 12.67 -10.61
N THR A 247 -3.66 11.87 -10.90
CA THR A 247 -5.06 12.33 -10.87
C THR A 247 -5.63 12.14 -9.47
N VAL A 248 -6.38 13.12 -8.99
CA VAL A 248 -7.15 13.05 -7.74
C VAL A 248 -8.60 12.76 -8.11
N VAL A 249 -9.11 11.63 -7.63
CA VAL A 249 -10.48 11.21 -7.90
C VAL A 249 -11.31 11.14 -6.62
N GLN A 250 -12.58 11.51 -6.74
CA GLN A 250 -13.60 11.31 -5.73
C GLN A 250 -14.52 10.17 -6.15
N THR A 251 -14.76 9.22 -5.25
CA THR A 251 -15.74 8.14 -5.44
C THR A 251 -16.51 7.91 -4.14
N ARG A 252 -17.56 7.08 -4.20
CA ARG A 252 -18.32 6.64 -3.03
C ARG A 252 -18.53 5.14 -3.11
N LEU A 253 -18.19 4.45 -2.03
CA LEU A 253 -18.58 3.06 -1.81
C LEU A 253 -19.81 3.08 -0.90
N ILE A 254 -20.86 2.36 -1.26
CA ILE A 254 -22.14 2.40 -0.54
C ILE A 254 -22.56 0.96 -0.28
N GLN A 255 -22.81 0.64 0.98
CA GLN A 255 -23.33 -0.66 1.39
C GLN A 255 -24.74 -0.44 1.93
N THR A 256 -25.74 -0.95 1.21
CA THR A 256 -27.18 -0.71 1.45
C THR A 256 -27.55 0.79 1.60
N THR A 257 -28.66 1.15 2.24
CA THR A 257 -29.16 2.54 2.37
C THR A 257 -28.25 3.46 3.18
N GLN A 258 -27.08 2.99 3.63
CA GLN A 258 -26.07 3.76 4.36
C GLN A 258 -24.87 4.03 3.45
N VAL A 259 -24.49 5.31 3.32
CA VAL A 259 -23.30 5.71 2.55
C VAL A 259 -22.06 5.27 3.33
N VAL A 260 -21.27 4.36 2.77
CA VAL A 260 -20.00 3.88 3.35
C VAL A 260 -18.85 4.70 2.77
N GLY A 261 -18.89 6.00 3.04
CA GLY A 261 -17.78 6.89 2.78
C GLY A 261 -17.67 7.45 1.35
N ALA A 262 -17.39 8.75 1.25
CA ALA A 262 -16.72 9.34 0.12
C ALA A 262 -15.20 9.19 0.28
N VAL A 263 -14.55 8.69 -0.77
CA VAL A 263 -13.11 8.43 -0.79
C VAL A 263 -12.44 9.37 -1.79
N PHE A 264 -11.50 10.18 -1.30
CA PHE A 264 -10.47 10.77 -2.14
C PHE A 264 -9.34 9.77 -2.29
N SER A 265 -9.14 9.31 -3.53
CA SER A 265 -7.99 8.50 -3.87
C SER A 265 -7.21 9.14 -4.99
N THR A 266 -5.89 9.15 -4.87
CA THR A 266 -5.01 9.53 -5.95
C THR A 266 -4.57 8.32 -6.74
N TRP A 267 -4.55 8.49 -8.06
CA TRP A 267 -4.07 7.52 -9.00
C TRP A 267 -2.78 8.04 -9.62
N SER A 268 -1.64 7.49 -9.18
CA SER A 268 -0.38 7.64 -9.90
C SER A 268 -0.37 6.63 -11.03
N SER A 269 -0.30 7.09 -12.26
CA SER A 269 0.13 6.28 -13.38
C SER A 269 0.80 7.21 -14.37
N SER A 270 1.85 6.73 -15.01
CA SER A 270 2.38 7.32 -16.24
C SER A 270 1.42 7.08 -17.42
N TYR A 271 0.11 7.20 -17.21
CA TYR A 271 -0.86 7.15 -18.31
C TYR A 271 -0.70 8.44 -19.12
N CYS A 272 -0.04 8.33 -20.26
CA CYS A 272 -0.72 8.27 -21.54
C CYS A 272 -2.22 8.66 -21.54
N GLY A 273 -2.54 9.92 -21.24
CA GLY A 273 -3.87 10.49 -21.21
C GLY A 273 -4.37 10.92 -22.59
N ARG A 274 -5.58 10.46 -22.97
CA ARG A 274 -6.34 10.70 -24.21
C ARG A 274 -5.96 9.85 -25.44
N PHE A 275 -6.87 8.92 -25.74
CA PHE A 275 -7.12 8.47 -27.11
C PHE A 275 -7.75 9.63 -27.89
N GLN A 276 -7.09 10.16 -28.92
CA GLN A 276 -7.77 10.98 -29.93
C GLN A 276 -8.47 10.06 -30.95
N GLY A 277 -9.47 9.33 -30.49
CA GLY A 277 -10.42 8.63 -31.36
C GLY A 277 -11.47 9.61 -31.87
N SER A 278 -11.39 9.97 -33.16
CA SER A 278 -12.45 10.65 -33.90
C SER A 278 -13.83 10.08 -33.56
N ARG A 279 -14.80 10.98 -33.37
CA ARG A 279 -16.23 10.71 -33.10
C ARG A 279 -16.79 9.59 -33.99
N ARG A 280 -16.75 8.34 -33.54
CA ARG A 280 -17.74 7.30 -33.87
C ARG A 280 -17.97 6.47 -32.63
N GLY A 281 -19.21 6.48 -32.15
CA GLY A 281 -19.59 5.90 -30.87
C GLY A 281 -19.35 4.40 -30.82
N CYS A 282 -18.55 3.98 -29.84
CA CYS A 282 -18.58 2.60 -29.36
C CYS A 282 -19.60 2.53 -28.23
N ARG A 283 -20.80 2.02 -28.54
CA ARG A 283 -21.72 1.50 -27.53
C ARG A 283 -21.09 0.23 -26.97
N PHE A 284 -20.91 0.17 -25.66
CA PHE A 284 -20.68 -1.12 -24.99
C PHE A 284 -21.98 -1.92 -25.13
N HIS A 285 -22.00 -2.92 -26.02
CA HIS A 285 -22.95 -4.04 -25.92
C HIS A 285 -22.28 -5.08 -25.03
N GLY A 286 -22.79 -5.20 -23.81
CA GLY A 286 -22.43 -6.28 -22.90
C GLY A 286 -23.17 -7.54 -23.29
N ASP A 287 -22.55 -8.37 -24.11
CA ASP A 287 -22.92 -9.78 -24.22
C ASP A 287 -21.90 -10.59 -23.39
N PHE A 288 -22.34 -10.99 -22.20
CA PHE A 288 -21.65 -12.01 -21.41
C PHE A 288 -22.06 -13.40 -21.93
N PRO A 289 -21.12 -14.24 -22.39
CA PRO A 289 -21.42 -15.65 -22.58
C PRO A 289 -21.53 -16.31 -21.21
N ARG A 290 -22.67 -16.95 -20.96
CA ARG A 290 -22.89 -17.83 -19.80
C ARG A 290 -21.97 -19.05 -19.91
N LEU A 291 -21.25 -19.32 -18.84
CA LEU A 291 -20.79 -20.66 -18.45
C LEU A 291 -21.26 -20.90 -17.01
#